data_AF-A0A813DU60-F1
#
_entry.id   AF-A0A813DU60-F1
#
_cell.length_a   1.000
_cell.length_b   1.000
_cell.length_c   1.000
_cell.angle_alpha   90.00
_cell.angle_beta   90.00
_cell.angle_gamma   90.00
#
_symmetry.space_group_name_H-M   'P 1'
#
loop_
_entity.id
_entity.type
_entity.pdbx_description
1 polymer ?
#
loop_
_entity_poly.entity_id
_entity_poly.type
_entity_poly.pdbx_seq_one_letter_code
_entity_poly.pdbx_strand_id
1 'polypeptide(L)'
;SSSAMATSLRATRALRTAPVAGGLRRFSDYIEVARKMRATPYNAAVEGEVKCPVYVGWDATIDADFHKLQVGPKKGGRPYEQICDSALDLVGFTPMVRMSRLAKHLEVDCELLGKCEFFNAGGSVKDRIGKRMIE
;
A
#
# COMPACT_ATOMS: atom_id res chain seq x y z
N SER A 1 66.89 20.02 21.71
CA SER A 1 65.63 20.07 22.48
C SER A 1 64.47 20.14 21.50
N SER A 2 63.40 19.40 21.82
CA SER A 2 62.09 19.37 21.17
C SER A 2 61.94 18.58 19.87
N SER A 3 61.57 17.32 20.07
CA SER A 3 60.91 16.43 19.13
C SER A 3 59.48 16.96 18.86
N ALA A 4 59.08 17.03 17.59
CA ALA A 4 57.67 17.20 17.20
C ALA A 4 57.16 15.86 16.67
N MET A 5 56.55 15.08 17.55
CA MET A 5 55.88 13.84 17.19
C MET A 5 54.65 14.13 16.32
N ALA A 6 54.60 13.44 15.18
CA ALA A 6 53.42 13.30 14.37
C ALA A 6 52.39 12.42 15.09
N THR A 7 51.37 13.04 15.68
CA THR A 7 50.24 12.31 16.29
C THR A 7 49.09 12.24 15.29
N SER A 8 49.05 11.12 14.55
CA SER A 8 47.92 10.69 13.74
C SER A 8 46.70 10.45 14.64
N LEU A 9 45.76 11.39 14.68
CA LEU A 9 44.43 11.17 15.26
C LEU A 9 43.57 10.39 14.26
N ARG A 10 43.69 9.06 14.28
CA ARG A 10 42.64 8.17 13.77
C ARG A 10 41.40 8.36 14.64
N ALA A 11 40.46 9.17 14.16
CA ALA A 11 39.11 9.21 14.70
C ALA A 11 38.40 7.88 14.38
N THR A 12 38.55 6.90 15.28
CA THR A 12 37.69 5.71 15.29
C THR A 12 36.27 6.17 15.62
N ARG A 13 35.46 6.38 14.57
CA ARG A 13 34.02 6.59 14.67
C ARG A 13 33.41 5.31 15.25
N ALA A 14 33.25 5.27 16.56
CA ALA A 14 32.49 4.22 17.23
C ALA A 14 31.10 4.16 16.58
N LEU A 15 30.81 3.05 15.90
CA LEU A 15 29.45 2.70 15.50
C LEU A 15 28.62 2.67 16.78
N ARG A 16 27.83 3.72 17.01
CA ARG A 16 26.71 3.66 17.94
C ARG A 16 25.73 2.65 17.37
N THR A 17 25.88 1.39 17.74
CA THR A 17 24.80 0.41 17.60
C THR A 17 23.68 0.87 18.54
N ALA A 18 22.71 1.58 17.99
CA ALA A 18 21.46 1.79 18.71
C ALA A 18 20.92 0.40 19.09
N PRO A 19 20.52 0.17 20.34
CA PRO A 19 19.84 -1.06 20.68
C PRO A 19 18.55 -1.06 19.87
N VAL A 20 18.44 -1.94 18.89
CA VAL A 20 17.14 -2.27 18.29
C VAL A 20 16.38 -3.01 19.39
N ALA A 21 15.74 -2.24 20.28
CA ALA A 21 14.80 -2.72 21.26
C ALA A 21 13.50 -3.11 20.53
N GLY A 22 13.61 -4.03 19.58
CA GLY A 22 12.51 -4.69 18.91
C GLY A 22 12.30 -6.03 19.57
N GLY A 23 11.66 -6.04 20.74
CA GLY A 23 11.08 -7.28 21.25
C GLY A 23 10.17 -7.86 20.16
N LEU A 24 10.24 -9.18 19.92
CA LEU A 24 9.33 -9.90 19.04
C LEU A 24 7.90 -9.65 19.52
N ARG A 25 7.23 -8.64 18.93
CA ARG A 25 5.84 -8.33 19.24
C ARG A 25 5.03 -9.54 18.84
N ARG A 26 4.34 -10.14 19.80
CA ARG A 26 3.50 -11.30 19.53
C ARG A 26 2.29 -10.83 18.73
N PHE A 27 1.75 -11.69 17.87
CA PHE A 27 0.55 -11.38 17.10
C PHE A 27 -0.62 -10.92 18.00
N SER A 28 -0.69 -11.41 19.25
CA SER A 28 -1.61 -10.94 20.29
C SER A 28 -1.55 -9.44 20.53
N ASP A 29 -0.36 -8.87 20.54
CA ASP A 29 -0.13 -7.46 20.88
C ASP A 29 -0.69 -6.56 19.76
N TYR A 30 -0.59 -7.01 18.51
CA TYR A 30 -1.21 -6.34 17.36
C TYR A 30 -2.74 -6.41 17.41
N ILE A 31 -3.32 -7.53 17.84
CA ILE A 31 -4.77 -7.64 18.00
C ILE A 31 -5.27 -6.70 19.09
N GLU A 32 -4.55 -6.58 20.21
CA GLU A 32 -4.91 -5.63 21.27
C GLU A 32 -4.85 -4.18 20.80
N VAL A 33 -3.80 -3.81 20.05
CA VAL A 33 -3.69 -2.48 19.44
C VAL A 33 -4.84 -2.25 18.45
N ALA A 34 -5.16 -3.21 17.60
CA ALA A 34 -6.27 -3.11 16.65
C ALA A 34 -7.63 -2.96 17.37
N ARG A 35 -7.86 -3.67 18.48
CA ARG A 35 -9.05 -3.49 19.32
C ARG A 35 -9.13 -2.10 19.93
N LYS A 36 -8.01 -1.57 20.43
CA LYS A 36 -7.93 -0.19 20.94
C LYS A 36 -8.26 0.83 19.86
N MET A 37 -7.64 0.70 18.68
CA MET A 37 -7.91 1.57 17.53
C MET A 37 -9.37 1.51 17.07
N ARG A 38 -10.02 0.33 17.15
CA ARG A 38 -11.44 0.20 16.84
C ARG A 38 -12.34 0.93 17.87
N ALA A 39 -11.93 0.96 19.13
CA ALA A 39 -12.73 1.52 20.22
C ALA A 39 -12.52 3.03 20.41
N THR A 40 -11.46 3.61 19.86
CA THR A 40 -11.22 5.05 19.90
C THR A 40 -12.17 5.78 18.95
N PRO A 41 -13.10 6.61 19.45
CA PRO A 41 -13.94 7.42 18.59
C PRO A 41 -13.09 8.49 17.89
N TYR A 42 -13.48 8.83 16.66
CA TYR A 42 -12.86 9.91 15.90
C TYR A 42 -12.88 11.21 16.71
N ASN A 43 -11.71 11.84 16.84
CA ASN A 43 -11.56 13.12 17.53
C ASN A 43 -11.08 14.19 16.54
N ALA A 44 -12.01 15.05 16.14
CA ALA A 44 -11.76 16.12 15.16
C ALA A 44 -10.63 17.10 15.56
N ALA A 45 -10.36 17.26 16.87
CA ALA A 45 -9.30 18.14 17.35
C ALA A 45 -7.89 17.57 17.12
N VAL A 46 -7.76 16.24 17.00
CA VAL A 46 -6.46 15.56 16.83
C VAL A 46 -6.26 15.12 15.38
N GLU A 47 -7.32 14.60 14.74
CA GLU A 47 -7.25 14.03 13.39
C GLU A 47 -7.56 15.05 12.29
N GLY A 48 -8.02 16.26 12.66
CA GLY A 48 -8.44 17.32 11.74
C GLY A 48 -9.83 17.06 11.15
N GLU A 49 -10.52 18.12 10.70
CA GLU A 49 -11.88 18.03 10.14
C GLU A 49 -11.91 17.15 8.88
N VAL A 50 -12.59 16.00 8.96
CA VAL A 50 -12.82 15.14 7.79
C VAL A 50 -13.89 15.78 6.92
N LYS A 51 -13.45 16.51 5.89
CA LYS A 51 -14.33 17.01 4.83
C LYS A 51 -14.64 15.87 3.86
N CYS A 52 -15.63 15.07 4.21
CA CYS A 52 -16.26 14.17 3.26
C CYS A 52 -17.42 14.95 2.61
N PRO A 53 -17.31 15.39 1.34
CA PRO A 53 -18.43 16.04 0.68
C PRO A 53 -19.64 15.10 0.72
N VAL A 54 -20.83 15.66 0.89
CA VAL A 54 -22.08 14.88 0.81
C VAL A 54 -22.15 14.32 -0.61
N TYR A 55 -21.83 13.04 -0.74
CA TYR A 55 -21.77 12.39 -2.05
C TYR A 55 -23.19 12.17 -2.58
N VAL A 56 -23.64 13.09 -3.42
CA VAL A 56 -24.94 13.03 -4.11
C VAL A 56 -24.87 12.28 -5.45
N GLY A 57 -23.71 11.70 -5.77
CA GLY A 57 -23.44 11.05 -7.05
C GLY A 57 -22.32 11.76 -7.82
N TRP A 58 -22.01 11.25 -9.01
CA TRP A 58 -21.08 11.91 -9.94
C TRP A 58 -21.83 13.05 -10.65
N ASP A 59 -21.52 14.28 -10.31
CA ASP A 59 -22.10 15.47 -10.94
C ASP A 59 -21.06 16.20 -11.83
N ALA A 60 -21.53 17.13 -12.66
CA ALA A 60 -20.67 17.87 -13.57
C ALA A 60 -19.66 18.79 -12.85
N THR A 61 -19.93 19.16 -11.60
CA THR A 61 -19.02 19.96 -10.78
C THR A 61 -17.84 19.14 -10.25
N ILE A 62 -18.09 17.92 -9.80
CA ILE A 62 -17.07 16.96 -9.39
C ILE A 62 -16.24 16.54 -10.61
N ASP A 63 -16.87 16.33 -11.78
CA ASP A 63 -16.15 15.92 -12.99
C ASP A 63 -15.14 16.99 -13.47
N ALA A 64 -15.47 18.28 -13.31
CA ALA A 64 -14.59 19.39 -13.68
C ALA A 64 -13.35 19.50 -12.77
N ASP A 65 -13.52 19.25 -11.47
CA ASP A 65 -12.43 19.29 -10.49
C ASP A 65 -11.67 17.96 -10.37
N PHE A 66 -12.20 16.87 -10.95
CA PHE A 66 -11.60 15.55 -10.87
C PHE A 66 -10.42 15.40 -11.84
N HIS A 67 -9.21 15.45 -11.30
CA HIS A 67 -8.02 15.07 -12.05
C HIS A 67 -8.05 13.57 -12.35
N LYS A 68 -8.38 13.19 -13.58
CA LYS A 68 -8.49 11.79 -14.01
C LYS A 68 -7.14 11.06 -13.84
N LEU A 69 -7.06 10.26 -12.78
CA LEU A 69 -5.85 9.49 -12.43
C LEU A 69 -5.49 8.40 -13.45
N GLN A 70 -6.44 7.99 -14.29
CA GLN A 70 -6.16 7.12 -15.44
C GLN A 70 -5.76 7.95 -16.67
N VAL A 71 -4.48 8.30 -16.75
CA VAL A 71 -3.83 8.76 -17.97
C VAL A 71 -3.10 7.57 -18.62
N GLY A 72 -3.52 7.20 -19.82
CA GLY A 72 -2.93 6.12 -20.61
C GLY A 72 -3.96 5.39 -21.47
N PRO A 73 -3.56 4.90 -22.66
CA PRO A 73 -4.45 4.12 -23.50
C PRO A 73 -4.92 2.88 -22.74
N LYS A 74 -6.22 2.56 -22.79
CA LYS A 74 -6.74 1.24 -22.43
C LYS A 74 -6.21 0.23 -23.47
N LYS A 75 -4.94 -0.15 -23.35
CA LYS A 75 -4.36 -1.21 -24.18
C LYS A 75 -5.10 -2.51 -23.82
N GLY A 76 -5.81 -3.07 -24.79
CA GLY A 76 -6.28 -4.45 -24.71
C GLY A 76 -5.08 -5.39 -24.73
N GLY A 77 -5.05 -6.39 -23.85
CA GLY A 77 -3.91 -7.30 -23.66
C GLY A 77 -3.18 -7.04 -22.33
N ARG A 78 -2.18 -7.88 -22.02
CA ARG A 78 -1.30 -7.61 -20.87
C ARG A 78 -0.44 -6.38 -21.24
N PRO A 79 -0.39 -5.34 -20.39
CA PRO A 79 0.25 -4.08 -20.74
C PRO A 79 1.77 -4.13 -20.63
N TYR A 80 2.32 -5.20 -20.04
CA TYR A 80 3.73 -5.36 -19.75
C TYR A 80 4.44 -6.17 -20.83
N GLU A 81 5.68 -5.81 -21.11
CA GLU A 81 6.58 -6.52 -22.01
C GLU A 81 6.97 -7.90 -21.44
N GLN A 82 7.65 -8.74 -22.24
CA GLN A 82 8.14 -10.03 -21.75
C GLN A 82 9.11 -9.89 -20.58
N ILE A 83 9.81 -8.75 -20.50
CA ILE A 83 10.72 -8.38 -19.41
C ILE A 83 10.29 -6.99 -18.93
N CYS A 84 10.03 -6.84 -17.63
CA CYS A 84 9.65 -5.56 -17.02
C CYS A 84 10.89 -4.88 -16.41
N ASP A 85 10.93 -3.56 -16.47
CA ASP A 85 12.02 -2.76 -15.88
C ASP A 85 11.86 -2.62 -14.36
N SER A 86 10.62 -2.64 -13.87
CA SER A 86 10.29 -2.49 -12.45
C SER A 86 9.19 -3.43 -11.99
N ALA A 87 9.22 -3.80 -10.70
CA ALA A 87 8.11 -4.51 -10.06
C ALA A 87 6.80 -3.70 -10.09
N LEU A 88 6.88 -2.37 -10.24
CA LEU A 88 5.71 -1.50 -10.38
C LEU A 88 4.96 -1.73 -11.70
N ASP A 89 5.61 -2.25 -12.74
CA ASP A 89 4.98 -2.56 -14.02
C ASP A 89 4.06 -3.78 -13.94
N LEU A 90 4.32 -4.65 -12.95
CA LEU A 90 3.52 -5.83 -12.64
C LEU A 90 2.30 -5.51 -11.76
N VAL A 91 2.11 -4.25 -11.34
CA VAL A 91 0.95 -3.84 -10.56
C VAL A 91 -0.26 -3.62 -11.47
N GLY A 92 -1.29 -4.46 -11.29
CA GLY A 92 -2.52 -4.42 -12.07
C GLY A 92 -2.70 -5.63 -12.98
N PHE A 93 -3.69 -5.57 -13.88
CA PHE A 93 -4.03 -6.68 -14.79
C PHE A 93 -4.14 -8.07 -14.13
N THR A 94 -4.62 -8.05 -12.89
CA THR A 94 -4.85 -9.24 -12.06
C THR A 94 -5.89 -10.16 -12.70
N PRO A 95 -5.75 -11.48 -12.56
CA PRO A 95 -6.68 -12.42 -13.17
C PRO A 95 -8.09 -12.27 -12.57
N MET A 96 -9.08 -12.54 -13.41
CA MET A 96 -10.46 -12.72 -12.99
C MET A 96 -10.78 -14.20 -13.11
N VAL A 97 -11.11 -14.82 -11.98
CA VAL A 97 -11.25 -16.27 -11.87
C VAL A 97 -12.69 -16.62 -11.55
N ARG A 98 -13.27 -17.52 -12.35
CA ARG A 98 -14.62 -18.04 -12.11
C ARG A 98 -14.62 -19.01 -10.94
N MET A 99 -15.52 -18.78 -9.98
CA MET A 99 -15.61 -19.57 -8.74
C MET A 99 -16.74 -20.61 -8.80
N SER A 100 -16.69 -21.50 -9.80
CA SER A 100 -17.77 -22.46 -10.07
C SER A 100 -18.08 -23.43 -8.92
N ARG A 101 -17.07 -23.83 -8.13
CA ARG A 101 -17.27 -24.76 -7.00
C ARG A 101 -17.99 -24.09 -5.83
N LEU A 102 -17.63 -22.84 -5.55
CA LEU A 102 -18.23 -22.05 -4.48
C LEU A 102 -19.67 -21.66 -4.82
N ALA A 103 -19.93 -21.27 -6.07
CA ALA A 103 -21.28 -20.95 -6.54
C ALA A 103 -22.24 -22.14 -6.36
N LYS A 104 -21.79 -23.36 -6.73
CA LYS A 104 -22.56 -24.60 -6.51
C LYS A 104 -22.80 -24.92 -5.04
N HIS A 105 -21.80 -24.68 -4.19
CA HIS A 105 -21.90 -24.95 -2.76
C HIS A 105 -22.89 -24.02 -2.06
N LEU A 106 -22.98 -22.76 -2.52
CA LEU A 106 -23.87 -21.74 -1.96
C LEU A 106 -25.25 -21.70 -2.65
N GLU A 107 -25.51 -22.60 -3.61
CA GLU A 107 -26.76 -22.67 -4.39
C GLU A 107 -27.13 -21.32 -5.04
N VAL A 108 -26.13 -20.62 -5.58
CA VAL A 108 -26.31 -19.31 -6.21
C VAL A 108 -26.38 -19.46 -7.73
N ASP A 109 -27.45 -18.96 -8.33
CA ASP A 109 -27.68 -18.99 -9.78
C ASP A 109 -26.83 -17.99 -10.58
N CYS A 110 -26.22 -17.02 -9.91
CA CYS A 110 -25.41 -16.00 -10.56
C CYS A 110 -23.95 -16.42 -10.79
N GLU A 111 -23.31 -15.80 -11.79
CA GLU A 111 -21.90 -16.03 -12.07
C GLU A 111 -21.00 -15.39 -11.02
N LEU A 112 -20.39 -16.21 -10.17
CA LEU A 112 -19.42 -15.74 -9.19
C LEU A 112 -18.03 -15.60 -9.81
N LEU A 113 -17.53 -14.36 -9.83
CA LEU A 113 -16.20 -14.00 -10.31
C LEU A 113 -15.37 -13.41 -9.17
N GLY A 114 -14.19 -13.98 -8.96
CA GLY A 114 -13.18 -13.45 -8.06
C GLY A 114 -12.17 -12.59 -8.80
N LYS A 115 -12.00 -11.34 -8.38
CA LYS A 115 -10.89 -10.49 -8.82
C LYS A 115 -9.69 -10.72 -7.91
N CYS A 116 -8.66 -11.40 -8.41
CA CYS A 116 -7.56 -11.90 -7.60
C CYS A 116 -6.43 -10.87 -7.45
N GLU A 117 -6.65 -9.85 -6.63
CA GLU A 117 -5.71 -8.74 -6.41
C GLU A 117 -4.44 -9.10 -5.61
N PHE A 118 -4.40 -10.29 -5.02
CA PHE A 118 -3.22 -10.81 -4.35
C PHE A 118 -2.08 -11.19 -5.32
N PHE A 119 -2.32 -11.15 -6.63
CA PHE A 119 -1.29 -11.34 -7.67
C PHE A 119 -0.52 -10.07 -8.03
N ASN A 120 -0.84 -8.92 -7.42
CA ASN A 120 -0.01 -7.73 -7.57
C ASN A 120 1.38 -7.98 -6.95
N ALA A 121 2.39 -7.21 -7.36
CA ALA A 121 3.78 -7.41 -6.93
C ALA A 121 4.00 -7.32 -5.41
N GLY A 122 3.23 -6.49 -4.70
CA GLY A 122 3.21 -6.39 -3.24
C GLY A 122 2.18 -7.30 -2.57
N GLY A 123 1.48 -8.14 -3.34
CA GLY A 123 0.54 -9.14 -2.84
C GLY A 123 -0.81 -8.57 -2.40
N SER A 124 -1.12 -7.31 -2.72
CA SER A 124 -2.31 -6.65 -2.18
C SER A 124 -3.01 -5.70 -3.16
N VAL A 125 -4.27 -5.37 -2.86
CA VAL A 125 -5.00 -4.28 -3.53
C VAL A 125 -4.29 -2.92 -3.38
N LYS A 126 -3.57 -2.73 -2.27
CA LYS A 126 -3.03 -1.43 -1.87
C LYS A 126 -1.89 -0.99 -2.78
N ASP A 127 -1.26 -1.93 -3.47
CA ASP A 127 -0.20 -1.67 -4.45
C ASP A 127 -0.68 -0.71 -5.55
N ARG A 128 -1.96 -0.80 -5.94
CA ARG A 128 -2.55 0.11 -6.95
C ARG A 128 -2.59 1.55 -6.47
N ILE A 129 -3.02 1.76 -5.23
CA ILE A 129 -3.12 3.11 -4.65
C ILE A 129 -1.72 3.62 -4.33
N GLY A 130 -0.84 2.78 -3.78
CA GLY A 130 0.55 3.12 -3.51
C GLY A 130 1.29 3.59 -4.76
N LYS A 131 1.16 2.86 -5.88
CA LYS A 131 1.71 3.27 -7.18
C LYS A 131 1.17 4.65 -7.61
N ARG A 132 -0.14 4.87 -7.50
CA ARG A 132 -0.83 6.11 -7.91
C ARG A 132 -0.66 7.30 -6.97
N MET A 133 -0.14 7.09 -5.77
CA MET A 133 0.21 8.17 -4.86
C MET A 133 1.62 8.71 -5.11
N ILE A 134 2.49 7.86 -5.65
CA ILE A 134 3.90 8.18 -5.91
C ILE A 134 4.07 8.70 -7.35
N GLU A 135 3.36 8.09 -8.31
CA GLU A 135 3.22 8.55 -9.71
C GLU A 135 2.10 9.57 -9.86
#